data_AF-A0A524PCT2-F1
#
_entry.id   AF-A0A524PCT2-F1
#
_cell.length_a   1.000
_cell.length_b   1.000
_cell.length_c   1.000
_cell.angle_alpha   90.00
_cell.angle_beta   90.00
_cell.angle_gamma   90.00
#
_symmetry.space_group_name_H-M   'P 1'
#
loop_
_entity.id
_entity.type
_entity.pdbx_description
1 polymer ?
#
loop_
_entity_poly.entity_id
_entity_poly.type
_entity_poly.pdbx_seq_one_letter_code
_entity_poly.pdbx_strand_id
1 'polypeptide(L)' 'MSIETLYSEKDGLGLAEMVRQGEVTPLELIDEAIRRIETLNPQLNAVVHKMCDRARATA' A
#
# COMPACT_ATOMS: atom_id res chain seq x y z
N MET A 1 15.77 1.88 3.76
CA MET A 1 14.64 1.61 4.67
C MET A 1 13.71 0.65 3.97
N SER A 2 13.06 -0.26 4.68
CA SER A 2 12.09 -1.19 4.08
C SER A 2 10.77 -0.48 3.81
N ILE A 3 10.08 -0.82 2.72
CA ILE A 3 8.78 -0.23 2.37
C ILE A 3 7.71 -0.44 3.45
N GLU A 4 7.81 -1.53 4.21
CA GLU A 4 6.93 -1.84 5.34
C GLU A 4 6.97 -0.78 6.44
N THR A 5 8.17 -0.32 6.79
CA THR A 5 8.34 0.73 7.81
C THR A 5 7.80 2.06 7.27
N LEU A 6 8.11 2.38 6.02
CA LEU A 6 7.66 3.61 5.38
C LEU A 6 6.13 3.72 5.33
N TYR A 7 5.47 2.66 4.88
CA TYR A 7 4.01 2.61 4.73
C TYR A 7 3.29 2.76 6.09
N SER A 8 3.95 2.39 7.19
CA SER A 8 3.39 2.55 8.55
C SER A 8 3.66 3.93 9.16
N GLU A 9 4.80 4.55 8.85
CA GLU A 9 5.25 5.79 9.49
C GLU A 9 4.80 7.06 8.76
N LYS A 10 4.39 6.95 7.50
CA LYS A 10 3.97 8.07 6.67
C LYS A 10 2.46 8.05 6.43
N ASP A 11 1.86 9.22 6.36
CA ASP A 11 0.48 9.38 5.90
C ASP A 11 0.41 9.43 4.36
N GLY A 12 -0.82 9.51 3.82
CA GLY A 12 -1.03 9.53 2.37
C GLY A 12 -0.36 10.71 1.65
N LEU A 13 -0.15 11.85 2.34
CA LEU A 13 0.54 13.00 1.75
C LEU A 13 2.06 12.78 1.73
N GLY A 14 2.62 12.24 2.82
CA GLY A 14 4.03 11.88 2.90
C GLY A 14 4.40 10.81 1.87
N LEU A 15 3.56 9.80 1.69
CA LEU A 15 3.76 8.78 0.64
C LEU A 15 3.65 9.38 -0.77
N ALA A 16 2.69 10.29 -1.01
CA ALA A 16 2.55 10.95 -2.30
C ALA A 16 3.76 11.84 -2.66
N GLU A 17 4.35 12.51 -1.66
CA GLU A 17 5.57 13.29 -1.86
C GLU A 17 6.76 12.41 -2.24
N MET A 18 6.90 11.24 -1.62
CA MET A 18 7.99 10.30 -1.93
C MET A 18 7.83 9.68 -3.31
N VAL A 19 6.60 9.41 -3.74
CA VAL A 19 6.30 9.02 -5.12
C VAL A 19 6.72 10.11 -6.10
N ARG A 20 6.38 11.37 -5.81
CA ARG A 20 6.78 12.52 -6.63
C ARG A 20 8.30 12.70 -6.70
N GLN A 21 9.02 12.38 -5.62
CA GLN A 21 10.48 12.43 -5.55
C GLN A 21 11.15 11.21 -6.19
N GLY A 22 10.39 10.16 -6.53
CA GLY A 22 10.91 8.92 -7.12
C GLY A 22 11.58 7.99 -6.11
N GLU A 23 11.37 8.22 -4.81
CA GLU A 23 11.93 7.38 -3.74
C GLU A 23 11.19 6.04 -3.60
N VAL A 24 9.91 6.01 -3.98
CA VAL A 24 9.06 4.81 -4.06
C VAL A 24 8.13 4.94 -5.26
N THR A 25 7.67 3.81 -5.79
CA THR A 25 6.69 3.78 -6.88
C THR A 25 5.27 3.59 -6.32
N PRO A 26 4.23 4.06 -7.05
CA PRO A 26 2.85 3.77 -6.68
C PRO A 26 2.56 2.26 -6.57
N LEU A 27 3.15 1.47 -7.48
CA LEU A 27 2.96 0.03 -7.52
C LEU A 27 3.50 -0.66 -6.26
N GLU A 28 4.69 -0.25 -5.79
CA GLU A 28 5.27 -0.78 -4.57
C GLU A 28 4.40 -0.49 -3.34
N LEU A 29 3.79 0.70 -3.27
CA LEU A 29 2.84 1.04 -2.19
C LEU A 29 1.56 0.19 -2.27
N ILE A 30 1.04 -0.02 -3.48
CA ILE A 30 -0.15 -0.87 -3.71
C ILE A 30 0.13 -2.31 -3.29
N ASP A 31 1.26 -2.88 -3.68
CA ASP A 31 1.59 -4.25 -3.33
C ASP A 31 1.79 -4.42 -1.81
N GLU A 32 2.39 -3.45 -1.12
CA GLU A 32 2.48 -3.45 0.35
C GLU A 32 1.10 -3.36 1.01
N ALA A 33 0.19 -2.53 0.48
CA ALA A 33 -1.18 -2.44 0.96
C ALA A 33 -1.94 -3.77 0.81
N ILE A 34 -1.81 -4.42 -0.34
CA ILE A 34 -2.42 -5.72 -0.63
C ILE A 34 -1.87 -6.78 0.33
N ARG A 35 -0.55 -6.83 0.51
CA ARG A 35 0.11 -7.77 1.43
C ARG A 35 -0.39 -7.62 2.87
N ARG A 36 -0.57 -6.39 3.35
CA ARG A 36 -1.16 -6.14 4.68
C ARG A 36 -2.59 -6.61 4.79
N ILE A 37 -3.41 -6.35 3.77
CA ILE A 37 -4.79 -6.83 3.72
C ILE A 37 -4.80 -8.35 3.79
N GLU A 38 -3.96 -9.04 3.02
CA GLU A 38 -3.89 -10.51 3.04
C GLU A 38 -3.43 -11.06 4.40
N THR A 39 -2.53 -10.37 5.08
CA THR A 39 -1.99 -10.81 6.37
C THR A 39 -2.97 -10.55 7.52
N LEU A 40 -3.62 -9.39 7.55
CA LEU A 40 -4.40 -8.92 8.71
C LEU A 40 -5.90 -9.18 8.57
N ASN A 41 -6.44 -9.14 7.35
CA ASN A 41 -7.88 -9.29 7.14
C ASN A 41 -8.47 -10.63 7.60
N PRO A 42 -7.76 -11.79 7.54
CA PRO A 42 -8.28 -13.04 8.09
C PRO A 42 -8.63 -12.97 9.58
N GLN A 43 -7.96 -12.10 10.34
CA GLN A 43 -8.20 -11.91 11.77
C GLN A 43 -9.18 -10.76 12.04
N LEU A 44 -9.08 -9.67 11.28
CA LEU A 44 -9.88 -8.46 11.48
C LEU A 44 -11.26 -8.51 10.82
N ASN A 45 -11.40 -9.28 9.73
CA ASN A 45 -12.59 -9.36 8.90
C ASN A 45 -13.15 -7.98 8.48
N ALA A 46 -12.26 -7.06 8.08
CA ALA A 46 -12.58 -5.65 7.80
C ALA A 46 -12.78 -5.34 6.31
N VAL A 47 -12.18 -6.14 5.42
CA VAL A 47 -12.23 -5.97 3.96
C VAL A 47 -13.13 -7.04 3.36
N VAL A 48 -14.30 -6.63 2.88
CA VAL A 48 -15.30 -7.51 2.27
C VAL A 48 -15.00 -7.75 0.78
N HIS A 49 -14.56 -6.71 0.06
CA HIS A 49 -14.24 -6.81 -1.36
C HIS A 49 -12.82 -6.31 -1.64
N LYS A 50 -12.00 -7.19 -2.21
CA LYS A 50 -10.65 -6.85 -2.68
C LYS A 50 -10.70 -6.45 -4.16
N MET A 51 -10.13 -5.30 -4.50
CA MET A 51 -9.99 -4.81 -5.89
C MET A 51 -8.52 -4.74 -6.32
N CYS A 52 -7.72 -5.72 -5.92
CA CYS A 52 -6.26 -5.75 -6.08
C CYS A 52 -5.81 -5.52 -7.54
N ASP A 53 -6.42 -6.23 -8.49
CA ASP A 53 -6.03 -6.13 -9.91
C ASP A 53 -6.34 -4.74 -10.48
N ARG A 54 -7.48 -4.16 -10.10
CA ARG A 54 -7.85 -2.81 -10.50
C ARG A 54 -6.90 -1.78 -9.89
N ALA A 55 -6.52 -1.95 -8.62
CA ALA A 55 -5.58 -1.07 -7.96
C ALA A 55 -4.23 -1.05 -8.69
N ARG A 56 -3.69 -2.23 -9.05
CA ARG A 56 -2.45 -2.35 -9.83
C ARG A 56 -2.55 -1.71 -11.22
N ALA A 57 -3.69 -1.84 -11.89
CA ALA A 57 -3.90 -1.25 -13.22
C ALA A 57 -3.99 0.29 -13.20
N THR A 58 -4.29 0.90 -12.05
CA THR A 58 -4.40 2.35 -11.86
C THR A 58 -3.20 2.97 -11.13
N ALA A 59 -2.15 2.19 -10.90
CA ALA A 59 -0.93 2.61 -10.23
C ALA A 59 -0.19 3.71 -11.00
#